data_AF-A0AAW4ILV3-F1
#
_entry.id   AF-A0AAW4ILV3-F1
#
_cell.length_a   1.000
_cell.length_b   1.000
_cell.length_c   1.000
_cell.angle_alpha   90.00
_cell.angle_beta   90.00
_cell.angle_gamma   90.00
#
_symmetry.space_group_name_H-M   'P 1'
#
loop_
_entity.id
_entity.type
_entity.pdbx_description
1 polymer ?
#
loop_
_entity_poly.entity_id
_entity_poly.type
_entity_poly.pdbx_seq_one_letter_code
_entity_poly.pdbx_strand_id
1 'polypeptide(L)'
;VGLDEAIRDGALTRLRPVLMTALVASLGFIPMAIATGTGAEVQRPLATVVIGGILSSTLLTLLVLPILYRLAHRPDEEDEDVSAEPSHPPDVSASA
;
A
#
# COMPACT_ATOMS: atom_id res chain seq x y z
N VAL A 1 17.62 7.91 8.73
CA VAL A 1 16.41 7.80 7.87
C VAL A 1 15.22 7.96 8.79
N GLY A 2 14.28 8.86 8.51
CA GLY A 2 13.09 9.06 9.34
C GLY A 2 12.20 7.82 9.34
N LEU A 3 11.43 7.60 10.41
CA LEU A 3 10.54 6.45 10.57
C LEU A 3 9.52 6.36 9.43
N ASP A 4 8.93 7.50 9.03
CA ASP A 4 7.96 7.56 7.93
C ASP A 4 8.55 7.19 6.58
N GLU A 5 9.79 7.59 6.30
CA GLU A 5 10.48 7.22 5.06
C GLU A 5 10.77 5.71 5.03
N ALA A 6 11.18 5.12 6.15
CA ALA A 6 11.39 3.68 6.27
C ALA A 6 10.08 2.87 6.10
N ILE A 7 8.96 3.38 6.65
CA ILE A 7 7.63 2.78 6.46
C ILE A 7 7.23 2.83 4.99
N ARG A 8 7.42 3.99 4.35
CA ARG A 8 7.08 4.21 2.94
C ARG A 8 7.91 3.32 2.01
N ASP A 9 9.23 3.26 2.22
CA ASP A 9 10.12 2.40 1.46
C ASP A 9 9.80 0.92 1.67
N GLY A 10 9.48 0.52 2.90
CA GLY A 10 9.02 -0.83 3.22
C GLY A 10 7.70 -1.18 2.52
N ALA A 11 6.75 -0.26 2.49
CA ALA A 11 5.48 -0.42 1.78
C ALA A 11 5.69 -0.54 0.25
N LEU A 12 6.52 0.34 -0.34
CA LEU A 12 6.84 0.32 -1.77
C LEU A 12 7.56 -0.97 -2.19
N THR A 13 8.45 -1.48 -1.34
CA THR A 13 9.19 -2.73 -1.60
C THR A 13 8.25 -3.94 -1.65
N ARG A 14 7.17 -3.92 -0.86
CA ARG A 14 6.15 -4.99 -0.86
C ARG A 14 5.10 -4.81 -1.94
N LEU A 15 4.80 -3.57 -2.33
CA LEU A 15 3.80 -3.23 -3.35
C LEU A 15 4.07 -3.93 -4.68
N ARG A 16 5.32 -3.90 -5.18
CA ARG A 16 5.66 -4.51 -6.47
C ARG A 16 5.42 -6.03 -6.49
N PRO A 17 6.00 -6.84 -5.59
CA PRO A 17 5.74 -8.28 -5.53
C PRO A 17 4.26 -8.64 -5.33
N VAL A 18 3.55 -7.92 -4.45
CA VAL A 18 2.13 -8.23 -4.16
C VAL A 18 1.25 -7.93 -5.36
N LEU A 19 1.45 -6.80 -6.03
CA LEU A 19 0.70 -6.48 -7.26
C LEU A 19 1.02 -7.48 -8.38
N MET A 20 2.28 -7.92 -8.52
CA MET A 20 2.64 -8.93 -9.52
C MET A 20 1.86 -10.23 -9.31
N THR A 21 1.80 -10.75 -8.09
CA THR A 21 1.08 -12.00 -7.81
C THR A 21 -0.44 -11.81 -7.92
N ALA A 22 -0.95 -10.68 -7.44
CA ALA A 22 -2.38 -10.36 -7.52
C ALA A 22 -2.87 -10.26 -8.97
N LEU A 23 -2.08 -9.61 -9.84
CA LEU A 23 -2.38 -9.48 -11.26
C LEU A 23 -2.34 -10.84 -11.97
N VAL A 24 -1.28 -11.62 -11.78
CA VAL A 24 -1.14 -12.94 -12.41
C VAL A 24 -2.30 -13.86 -12.01
N ALA A 25 -2.63 -13.92 -10.72
CA ALA A 25 -3.75 -14.72 -10.24
C ALA A 25 -5.08 -14.22 -10.82
N SER A 26 -5.34 -12.90 -10.76
CA SER A 26 -6.59 -12.33 -11.26
C SER A 26 -6.79 -12.63 -12.75
N LEU A 27 -5.75 -12.44 -13.58
CA LEU A 27 -5.78 -12.75 -15.01
C LEU A 27 -6.06 -14.24 -15.28
N GLY A 28 -5.50 -15.14 -14.46
CA GLY A 28 -5.77 -16.58 -14.56
C GLY A 28 -7.23 -16.97 -14.29
N PHE A 29 -7.94 -16.20 -13.46
CA PHE A 29 -9.35 -16.44 -13.12
C PHE A 29 -10.35 -15.73 -14.06
N ILE A 30 -9.92 -14.78 -14.91
CA ILE A 30 -10.79 -14.11 -15.90
C ILE A 30 -11.55 -15.10 -16.79
N PRO A 31 -10.92 -16.07 -17.47
CA PRO A 31 -11.66 -16.98 -18.36
C PRO A 31 -12.69 -17.83 -17.59
N MET A 32 -12.39 -18.20 -16.34
CA MET A 32 -13.30 -18.93 -15.46
C MET A 32 -14.49 -18.08 -15.00
N ALA A 33 -14.28 -16.78 -14.78
CA ALA A 33 -15.32 -15.83 -14.42
C ALA A 33 -16.31 -15.55 -15.57
N ILE A 34 -15.87 -15.66 -16.83
CA ILE A 34 -16.68 -15.37 -18.01
C ILE A 34 -17.25 -16.63 -18.66
N ALA A 35 -16.67 -17.82 -18.41
CA ALA A 35 -17.13 -19.08 -19.00
C ALA A 35 -18.62 -19.36 -18.74
N THR A 36 -19.38 -19.68 -19.79
CA THR A 36 -20.83 -20.01 -19.77
C THR A 36 -21.13 -21.51 -19.94
N GLY A 37 -20.11 -22.38 -19.93
CA GLY A 37 -20.26 -23.82 -20.15
C GLY A 37 -20.79 -24.60 -18.95
N THR A 38 -21.00 -25.91 -19.11
CA THR A 38 -21.42 -26.83 -18.05
C THR A 38 -20.45 -26.75 -16.85
N GLY A 39 -20.98 -26.48 -15.65
CA GLY A 39 -20.17 -26.25 -14.43
C GLY A 39 -19.83 -24.79 -14.13
N ALA A 40 -20.17 -23.84 -15.02
CA ALA A 40 -20.01 -22.41 -14.78
C ALA A 40 -20.77 -21.89 -13.56
N GLU A 41 -21.88 -22.54 -13.22
CA GLU A 41 -22.75 -22.22 -12.08
C GLU A 41 -22.00 -22.22 -10.74
N VAL A 42 -20.95 -23.04 -10.63
CA VAL A 42 -20.12 -23.16 -9.41
C VAL A 42 -18.77 -22.47 -9.58
N GLN A 43 -18.22 -22.48 -10.80
CA GLN A 43 -16.90 -21.92 -11.09
C GLN A 43 -16.87 -20.39 -11.08
N ARG A 44 -17.90 -19.74 -11.62
CA ARG A 44 -17.99 -18.27 -11.66
C ARG A 44 -18.02 -17.62 -10.26
N PRO A 45 -18.88 -18.05 -9.32
CA PRO A 45 -18.89 -17.45 -7.99
C PRO A 45 -17.56 -17.69 -7.25
N LEU A 46 -16.95 -18.87 -7.40
CA LEU A 46 -15.65 -19.16 -6.81
C LEU A 46 -14.55 -18.24 -7.37
N ALA A 47 -14.45 -18.12 -8.69
CA ALA A 47 -13.46 -17.24 -9.35
C ALA A 47 -13.63 -15.78 -8.92
N THR A 48 -14.87 -15.30 -8.84
CA THR A 48 -15.18 -13.92 -8.43
C THR A 48 -14.78 -13.66 -6.98
N VAL A 49 -15.06 -14.60 -6.07
CA VAL A 49 -14.66 -14.50 -4.65
C VAL A 49 -13.15 -14.50 -4.50
N VAL A 50 -12.42 -15.33 -5.25
CA VAL A 50 -10.96 -15.38 -5.20
C VAL A 50 -10.34 -14.06 -5.67
N ILE A 51 -10.81 -13.49 -6.78
CA ILE A 51 -10.34 -12.19 -7.27
C ILE A 51 -10.61 -11.10 -6.22
N GLY A 52 -11.82 -11.05 -5.66
CA GLY A 52 -12.18 -10.09 -4.60
C GLY A 52 -11.33 -10.26 -3.34
N GLY A 53 -11.05 -11.51 -2.94
CA GLY A 53 -10.21 -11.83 -1.78
C GLY A 53 -8.76 -11.40 -1.97
N ILE A 54 -8.19 -11.61 -3.17
CA ILE A 54 -6.82 -11.19 -3.50
C ILE A 54 -6.71 -9.67 -3.48
N LEU A 55 -7.65 -8.96 -4.11
CA LEU A 55 -7.69 -7.50 -4.10
C LEU A 55 -7.81 -6.94 -2.68
N SER A 56 -8.73 -7.50 -1.89
CA SER A 56 -8.95 -7.09 -0.50
C SER A 56 -7.74 -7.37 0.37
N SER A 57 -7.13 -8.55 0.25
CA SER A 57 -5.91 -8.94 0.99
C SER A 57 -4.70 -8.09 0.60
N THR A 58 -4.59 -7.70 -0.67
CA THR A 58 -3.56 -6.77 -1.16
C THR A 58 -3.73 -5.41 -0.52
N LEU A 59 -4.94 -4.85 -0.54
CA LEU A 59 -5.26 -3.58 0.09
C LEU A 59 -5.00 -3.65 1.60
N LEU A 60 -5.46 -4.73 2.25
CA LEU A 60 -5.27 -4.97 3.68
C LEU A 60 -3.79 -5.02 4.01
N THR A 61 -2.97 -5.75 3.25
CA THR A 61 -1.52 -5.84 3.51
C THR A 61 -0.84 -4.49 3.35
N LEU A 62 -1.20 -3.71 2.33
CA LEU A 62 -0.57 -2.42 2.05
C LEU A 62 -1.06 -1.29 2.96
N LEU A 63 -2.27 -1.36 3.50
CA LEU A 63 -2.82 -0.37 4.42
C LEU A 63 -2.61 -0.75 5.88
N VAL A 64 -2.90 -2.00 6.26
CA VAL A 64 -2.79 -2.45 7.66
C VAL A 64 -1.35 -2.49 8.11
N LEU A 65 -0.41 -2.91 7.26
CA LEU A 65 0.99 -2.97 7.66
C LEU A 65 1.60 -1.61 8.04
N PRO A 66 1.49 -0.53 7.22
CA PRO A 66 1.99 0.78 7.63
C PRO A 66 1.18 1.38 8.78
N ILE A 67 -0.14 1.15 8.85
CA ILE A 67 -0.97 1.62 9.97
C ILE A 67 -0.55 0.96 11.29
N LEU A 68 -0.40 -0.38 11.30
CA LEU A 68 0.04 -1.11 12.48
C LEU A 68 1.46 -0.75 12.87
N TYR A 69 2.35 -0.55 11.90
CA TYR A 69 3.71 -0.14 12.20
C TYR A 69 3.75 1.28 12.79
N ARG A 70 2.97 2.22 12.24
CA ARG A 70 2.80 3.58 12.81
C ARG A 70 2.22 3.53 14.22
N LEU A 71 1.23 2.66 14.48
CA LEU A 71 0.62 2.52 15.80
C LEU A 71 1.58 1.86 16.82
N ALA A 72 2.31 0.83 16.40
CA ALA A 72 3.26 0.11 17.24
C ALA A 72 4.54 0.91 17.53
N HIS A 73 4.94 1.80 16.62
CA HIS A 73 6.07 2.71 16.78
C HIS A 73 5.64 4.14 17.10
N ARG A 74 4.42 4.38 17.58
CA ARG A 74 4.09 5.66 18.22
C ARG A 74 5.06 5.85 19.39
N PRO A 75 6.02 6.78 19.32
CA PRO A 75 6.60 7.29 20.54
C PRO A 75 5.48 8.09 21.21
N ASP A 76 5.52 8.25 22.53
CA ASP A 76 4.65 9.20 23.23
C ASP A 76 5.01 10.67 22.88
N GLU A 77 5.41 11.00 21.66
CA GLU A 77 5.89 12.33 21.30
C GLU A 77 5.17 12.91 20.08
N GLU A 78 4.70 14.12 20.32
CA GLU A 78 3.83 14.99 19.56
C GLU A 78 4.46 15.50 18.26
N ASP A 79 3.59 15.95 17.36
CA ASP A 79 3.80 16.98 16.34
C ASP A 79 4.96 16.84 15.32
N GLU A 80 4.60 16.63 14.05
CA GLU A 80 4.84 17.67 13.05
C GLU A 80 4.00 17.41 11.79
N ASP A 81 2.90 18.14 11.70
CA ASP A 81 2.13 18.39 10.49
C ASP A 81 2.96 19.27 9.53
N VAL A 82 3.08 18.82 8.27
CA VAL A 82 2.71 19.59 7.07
C VAL A 82 3.26 21.02 6.89
N SER A 83 3.95 21.16 5.75
CA SER A 83 4.00 22.32 4.84
C SER A 83 5.14 23.34 4.93
N ALA A 84 5.64 23.59 3.71
CA ALA A 84 6.23 24.82 3.19
C ALA A 84 7.73 25.04 3.45
N GLU A 85 8.54 24.68 2.45
CA GLU A 85 9.61 25.60 2.03
C GLU A 85 8.98 26.98 1.77
N PRO A 86 9.58 28.06 2.31
CA PRO A 86 10.12 29.04 1.37
C PRO A 86 11.49 29.59 1.77
N SER A 87 12.27 29.80 0.72
CA SER A 87 13.40 30.71 0.56
C SER A 87 13.35 32.01 1.38
N HIS A 88 14.46 32.37 2.04
CA HIS A 88 15.30 33.56 1.79
C HIS A 88 16.33 33.76 2.93
N PRO A 89 17.57 34.25 2.67
CA PRO A 89 18.65 34.35 3.66
C PRO A 89 18.64 35.71 4.40
N PRO A 90 19.26 35.82 5.58
CA PRO A 90 19.79 37.08 6.09
C PRO A 90 21.33 36.97 6.15
N ASP A 91 22.09 37.71 5.36
CA ASP A 91 22.38 39.15 5.45
C ASP A 91 23.05 39.58 6.77
N VAL A 92 24.22 40.19 6.55
CA VAL A 92 25.20 40.95 7.37
C VAL A 92 25.06 41.09 8.90
N SER A 93 26.26 41.18 9.49
CA SER A 93 26.62 41.89 10.72
C SER A 93 26.52 41.12 12.04
N ALA A 94 27.69 40.79 12.60
CA ALA A 94 28.33 41.62 13.63
C ALA A 94 29.32 40.81 14.49
N SER A 95 30.56 41.34 14.60
CA SER A 95 31.28 41.55 15.87
C SER A 95 31.71 40.30 16.67
N ALA A 96 32.98 40.08 17.04
CA ALA A 96 34.07 40.99 17.40
C ALA A 96 35.45 40.31 17.25
#